data_AF-A0A0A1XII6-F1
#
_entry.id   AF-A0A0A1XII6-F1
#
_cell.length_a   1.000
_cell.length_b   1.000
_cell.length_c   1.000
_cell.angle_alpha   90.00
_cell.angle_beta   90.00
_cell.angle_gamma   90.00
#
_symmetry.space_group_name_H-M   'P 1'
#
loop_
_entity.id
_entity.type
_entity.pdbx_description
1 polymer ?
#
loop_
_entity_poly.entity_id
_entity_poly.type
_entity_poly.pdbx_seq_one_letter_code
_entity_poly.pdbx_strand_id
1 'polypeptide(L)'
;DDDDDDEEDSEDEDYTKNNFFGCDTKKLNNSVESLNNAENCKRVRFNLNPEVHMMYAWSYAYKSARKGHWESLARDRDRFRKRIENTSKYINPILTPEHRSFIYNSRFDKKM
;
A
#
# COMPACT_ATOMS: atom_id res chain seq x y z
N ASP A 1 21.85 26.55 -3.98
CA ASP A 1 22.16 25.85 -2.73
C ASP A 1 21.68 24.43 -2.93
N ASP A 2 22.56 23.68 -3.58
CA ASP A 2 22.40 22.27 -3.91
C ASP A 2 22.91 21.49 -2.69
N ASP A 3 21.99 20.88 -1.94
CA ASP A 3 22.35 19.98 -0.85
C ASP A 3 22.42 18.56 -1.43
N ASP A 4 23.64 18.17 -1.81
CA ASP A 4 24.04 16.78 -2.08
C ASP A 4 23.93 15.98 -0.76
N ASP A 5 22.86 15.20 -0.63
CA ASP A 5 22.62 14.27 0.48
C ASP A 5 23.40 12.97 0.18
N ASP A 6 24.66 12.91 0.64
CA ASP A 6 25.51 11.73 0.56
C ASP A 6 24.90 10.58 1.39
N GLU A 7 24.33 9.58 0.70
CA GLU A 7 23.91 8.31 1.28
C GLU A 7 25.12 7.52 1.81
N GLU A 8 25.32 7.47 3.13
CA GLU A 8 26.20 6.47 3.73
C GLU A 8 25.50 5.10 3.83
N ASP A 9 25.93 4.20 2.95
CA ASP A 9 25.62 2.77 2.94
C ASP A 9 26.32 2.07 4.12
N SER A 10 25.57 1.71 5.16
CA SER A 10 26.10 0.90 6.27
C SER A 10 25.89 -0.58 6.00
N GLU A 11 26.99 -1.27 5.66
CA GLU A 11 27.06 -2.70 5.35
C GLU A 11 26.52 -3.60 6.48
N ASP A 12 25.72 -4.60 6.09
CA ASP A 12 25.14 -5.66 6.92
C ASP A 12 26.21 -6.57 7.58
N GLU A 13 26.12 -6.80 8.90
CA GLU A 13 26.75 -7.95 9.55
C GLU A 13 25.70 -9.01 9.96
N ASP A 14 25.64 -10.09 9.18
CA ASP A 14 24.88 -11.31 9.43
C ASP A 14 25.47 -12.11 10.61
N TYR A 15 24.74 -12.16 11.73
CA TYR A 15 24.98 -13.12 12.81
C TYR A 15 24.02 -14.32 12.73
N THR A 16 24.16 -15.11 11.67
CA THR A 16 23.63 -16.48 11.63
C THR A 16 24.45 -17.40 12.55
N LYS A 17 24.23 -17.29 13.86
CA LYS A 17 24.68 -18.31 14.81
C LYS A 17 23.52 -19.23 15.17
N ASN A 18 23.45 -20.29 14.37
CA ASN A 18 22.70 -21.52 14.59
C ASN A 18 22.59 -21.91 16.08
N ASN A 19 21.40 -21.72 16.66
CA ASN A 19 20.95 -22.62 17.71
C ASN A 19 20.06 -23.68 17.06
N PHE A 20 20.72 -24.77 16.72
CA PHE A 20 20.19 -26.09 16.40
C PHE A 20 19.12 -26.50 17.42
N PHE A 21 17.85 -26.14 17.18
CA PHE A 21 16.71 -26.75 17.86
C PHE A 21 16.39 -28.06 17.14
N GLY A 22 17.21 -29.07 17.41
CA GLY A 22 16.89 -30.44 17.05
C GLY A 22 15.70 -30.92 17.89
N CYS A 23 14.49 -30.85 17.33
CA CYS A 23 13.51 -31.88 17.64
C CYS A 23 12.93 -32.40 16.31
N ASP A 24 13.34 -33.62 15.96
CA ASP A 24 12.83 -34.34 14.82
C ASP A 24 11.30 -34.43 14.90
N THR A 25 10.63 -33.77 13.96
CA THR A 25 9.18 -33.66 13.84
C THR A 25 8.48 -34.98 13.46
N LYS A 26 9.21 -36.11 13.46
CA LYS A 26 8.71 -37.40 12.97
C LYS A 26 8.13 -38.30 14.07
N LYS A 27 8.05 -37.82 15.31
CA LYS A 27 7.50 -38.57 16.46
C LYS A 27 6.43 -37.77 17.24
N LEU A 28 5.63 -36.96 16.55
CA LEU A 28 4.78 -35.92 17.17
C LEU A 28 3.39 -36.36 17.65
N ASN A 29 3.03 -37.65 17.57
CA ASN A 29 1.64 -38.04 17.80
C ASN A 29 1.44 -38.86 19.09
N ASN A 30 2.46 -39.59 19.54
CA ASN A 30 2.35 -40.49 20.70
C ASN A 30 3.07 -39.99 21.98
N SER A 31 3.71 -38.82 21.94
CA SER A 31 4.51 -38.28 23.06
C SER A 31 3.87 -37.07 23.76
N VAL A 32 2.61 -36.75 23.42
CA VAL A 32 1.89 -35.62 24.07
C VAL A 32 1.57 -35.92 25.54
N GLU A 33 1.47 -37.19 25.94
CA GLU A 33 1.21 -37.56 27.33
C GLU A 33 2.49 -37.66 28.18
N SER A 34 3.62 -38.17 27.62
CA SER A 34 4.86 -38.35 28.38
C SER A 34 5.73 -37.09 28.54
N LEU A 35 5.47 -36.02 27.78
CA LEU A 35 6.13 -34.72 28.00
C LEU A 35 5.52 -33.92 29.16
N ASN A 36 4.38 -34.35 29.70
CA ASN A 36 3.80 -33.73 30.90
C ASN A 36 4.58 -34.09 32.17
N ASN A 37 5.49 -35.07 32.11
CA ASN A 37 6.27 -35.54 33.25
C ASN A 37 7.79 -35.28 33.12
N ALA A 38 8.22 -34.54 32.10
CA ALA A 38 9.55 -33.95 32.08
C ALA A 38 9.46 -32.61 32.79
N GLU A 39 9.74 -32.60 34.09
CA GLU A 39 9.59 -31.45 35.01
C GLU A 39 10.33 -30.16 34.58
N ASN A 40 11.07 -30.16 33.46
CA ASN A 40 11.84 -29.03 32.96
C ASN A 40 11.66 -28.68 31.46
N CYS A 41 10.70 -29.25 30.74
CA CYS A 41 10.47 -28.89 29.32
C CYS A 41 9.60 -27.62 29.19
N LYS A 42 10.24 -26.43 29.19
CA LYS A 42 9.54 -25.15 28.95
C LYS A 42 8.91 -25.12 27.55
N ARG A 43 7.61 -24.84 27.47
CA ARG A 43 6.85 -24.66 26.22
C ARG A 43 6.32 -23.24 26.13
N VAL A 44 6.31 -22.68 24.92
CA VAL A 44 5.68 -21.38 24.66
C VAL A 44 4.17 -21.51 24.86
N ARG A 45 3.60 -20.61 25.66
CA ARG A 45 2.17 -20.45 25.87
C ARG A 45 1.81 -18.99 25.70
N PHE A 46 0.60 -18.71 25.24
CA PHE A 46 0.08 -17.35 25.12
C PHE A 46 -0.79 -17.01 26.33
N ASN A 47 -0.64 -15.78 26.82
CA ASN A 47 -1.57 -15.22 27.79
C ASN A 47 -2.86 -14.79 27.05
N LEU A 48 -4.00 -15.32 27.46
CA LEU A 48 -5.31 -15.01 26.85
C LEU A 48 -5.99 -13.78 27.48
N ASN A 49 -5.36 -13.18 28.48
CA ASN A 49 -5.86 -12.00 29.18
C ASN A 49 -4.95 -10.80 28.82
N PRO A 50 -5.20 -10.10 27.70
CA PRO A 50 -4.39 -8.98 27.29
C PRO A 50 -4.62 -7.76 28.21
N GLU A 51 -3.57 -6.98 28.39
CA GLU A 51 -3.65 -5.68 29.06
C GLU A 51 -4.04 -4.60 28.03
N VAL A 52 -5.17 -3.95 28.27
CA VAL A 52 -5.71 -2.93 27.36
C VAL A 52 -5.26 -1.54 27.80
N HIS A 53 -4.46 -0.89 26.96
CA HIS A 53 -4.05 0.50 27.16
C HIS A 53 -4.84 1.43 26.25
N MET A 54 -5.64 2.33 26.83
CA MET A 54 -6.37 3.32 26.05
C MET A 54 -5.46 4.44 25.59
N MET A 55 -5.35 4.61 24.26
CA MET A 55 -4.62 5.72 23.66
C MET A 55 -5.58 6.88 23.37
N TYR A 56 -5.39 8.01 24.04
CA TYR A 56 -6.12 9.24 23.75
C TYR A 56 -5.42 9.99 22.61
N ALA A 57 -5.99 9.88 21.41
CA ALA A 57 -5.47 10.60 20.25
C ALA A 57 -6.20 11.93 20.04
N TRP A 58 -5.46 12.96 19.65
CA TRP A 58 -6.05 14.22 19.21
C TRP A 58 -6.76 14.00 17.88
N SER A 59 -8.05 14.32 17.83
CA SER A 59 -8.91 14.09 16.67
C SER A 59 -8.34 14.70 15.37
N TYR A 60 -7.62 15.82 15.49
CA TYR A 60 -6.90 16.44 14.38
C TYR A 60 -5.68 15.63 13.92
N ALA A 61 -4.76 15.30 14.84
CA ALA A 61 -3.56 14.52 14.54
C ALA A 61 -3.89 13.13 13.98
N TYR A 62 -4.98 12.52 14.46
CA TYR A 62 -5.47 11.23 14.00
C TYR A 62 -5.99 11.28 12.54
N LYS A 63 -6.62 12.40 12.15
CA LYS A 63 -7.08 12.64 10.77
C LYS A 63 -5.91 13.00 9.84
N SER A 64 -4.90 13.70 10.32
CA SER A 64 -3.74 14.08 9.50
C SER A 64 -2.82 12.89 9.22
N ALA A 65 -2.55 12.04 10.22
CA ALA A 65 -1.70 10.85 10.07
C ALA A 65 -2.25 9.80 9.08
N ARG A 66 -3.54 9.86 8.75
CA ARG A 66 -4.21 8.90 7.84
C ARG A 66 -4.28 9.33 6.39
N LYS A 67 -3.83 10.54 6.07
CA LYS A 67 -3.73 10.99 4.68
C LYS A 67 -2.53 10.32 4.02
N GLY A 68 -2.65 9.02 3.78
CA GLY A 68 -1.65 8.24 3.06
C GLY A 68 -1.62 8.61 1.59
N HIS A 69 -0.49 8.34 0.94
CA HIS A 69 -0.29 8.56 -0.49
C HIS A 69 -1.46 8.05 -1.36
N TRP A 70 -2.00 6.88 -1.02
CA TRP A 70 -3.15 6.26 -1.68
C TRP A 70 -4.44 7.09 -1.64
N GLU A 71 -4.73 7.80 -0.54
CA GLU A 71 -5.91 8.65 -0.43
C GLU A 71 -5.80 9.85 -1.38
N SER A 72 -4.58 10.41 -1.53
CA SER A 72 -4.33 11.49 -2.47
C SER A 72 -4.55 11.02 -3.91
N LEU A 73 -3.98 9.86 -4.28
CA LEU A 73 -4.17 9.26 -5.60
C LEU A 73 -5.66 8.99 -5.91
N ALA A 74 -6.41 8.47 -4.93
CA ALA A 74 -7.85 8.24 -5.09
C ALA A 74 -8.61 9.55 -5.32
N ARG A 75 -8.31 10.59 -4.55
CA ARG A 75 -8.91 11.93 -4.72
C ARG A 75 -8.58 12.53 -6.08
N ASP A 76 -7.35 12.40 -6.55
CA ASP A 76 -6.94 12.95 -7.83
C ASP A 76 -7.58 12.20 -9.00
N ARG A 77 -7.71 10.88 -8.93
CA ARG A 77 -8.49 10.10 -9.89
C ARG A 77 -9.92 10.63 -10.03
N ASP A 78 -10.57 10.91 -8.90
CA ASP A 78 -11.94 11.41 -8.89
C ASP A 78 -12.06 12.84 -9.44
N ARG A 79 -11.08 13.70 -9.15
CA ARG A 79 -10.97 15.04 -9.73
C ARG A 79 -10.75 14.99 -11.24
N PHE A 80 -9.86 14.12 -11.72
CA PHE A 80 -9.61 13.93 -13.14
C PHE A 80 -10.87 13.45 -13.87
N ARG A 81 -11.57 12.46 -13.30
CA ARG A 81 -12.85 12.00 -13.84
C ARG A 81 -13.85 13.14 -13.98
N LYS A 82 -14.06 13.94 -12.92
CA LYS A 82 -14.97 15.10 -12.96
C LYS A 82 -14.54 16.15 -13.99
N ARG A 83 -13.23 16.41 -14.12
CA ARG A 83 -12.70 17.35 -15.11
C ARG A 83 -12.98 16.86 -16.53
N ILE A 84 -12.72 15.58 -16.81
CA ILE A 84 -13.03 14.96 -18.09
C ILE A 84 -14.53 15.09 -18.39
N GLU A 85 -15.40 14.71 -17.45
CA GLU A 85 -16.86 14.78 -17.60
C GLU A 85 -17.37 16.21 -17.85
N ASN A 86 -16.79 17.22 -17.21
CA ASN A 86 -17.22 18.61 -17.38
C ASN A 86 -16.70 19.21 -18.67
N THR A 87 -15.43 18.97 -19.00
CA THR A 87 -14.80 19.50 -20.21
C THR A 87 -15.33 18.81 -21.47
N SER A 88 -15.63 17.51 -21.40
CA SER A 88 -16.14 16.74 -22.55
C SER A 88 -17.47 17.30 -23.07
N LYS A 89 -18.32 17.87 -22.21
CA LYS A 89 -19.58 18.53 -22.62
C LYS A 89 -19.39 19.59 -23.69
N TYR A 90 -18.29 20.34 -23.61
CA TYR A 90 -17.99 21.44 -24.54
C TYR A 90 -17.07 21.01 -25.68
N ILE A 91 -16.12 20.11 -25.39
CA ILE A 91 -15.11 19.70 -26.36
C ILE A 91 -15.63 18.57 -27.27
N ASN A 92 -16.47 17.66 -26.80
CA ASN A 92 -16.93 16.53 -27.62
C ASN A 92 -17.61 16.96 -28.93
N PRO A 93 -18.50 17.96 -28.96
CA PRO A 93 -19.16 18.39 -30.21
C PRO A 93 -18.16 18.77 -31.31
N ILE A 94 -17.07 19.46 -30.96
CA ILE A 94 -16.06 19.91 -31.93
C ILE A 94 -15.07 18.82 -32.33
N LEU A 95 -14.94 17.77 -31.51
CA LEU A 95 -14.09 16.61 -31.80
C LEU A 95 -14.81 15.54 -32.64
N THR A 96 -16.09 15.71 -32.95
CA THR A 96 -16.83 14.79 -33.82
C THR A 96 -16.21 14.74 -35.23
N PRO A 97 -16.21 13.57 -35.89
CA PRO A 97 -15.75 13.46 -37.27
C PRO A 97 -16.51 14.40 -38.22
N GLU A 98 -17.81 14.57 -37.99
CA GLU A 98 -18.70 15.45 -38.77
C GLU A 98 -18.25 16.91 -38.70
N HIS A 99 -18.03 17.44 -37.49
CA HIS A 99 -17.55 18.80 -37.30
C HIS A 99 -16.16 19.00 -37.94
N ARG A 100 -15.27 18.01 -37.81
CA ARG A 100 -13.94 18.06 -38.44
C ARG A 100 -14.02 18.10 -39.97
N SER A 101 -14.82 17.24 -40.58
CA SER A 101 -15.04 17.22 -42.03
C SER A 101 -15.68 18.51 -42.52
N PHE A 102 -16.66 19.06 -41.79
CA PHE A 102 -17.28 20.34 -42.10
C PHE A 102 -16.24 21.48 -42.14
N ILE A 103 -15.41 21.59 -41.10
CA ILE A 103 -14.37 22.63 -41.04
C ILE A 103 -13.31 22.42 -42.14
N TYR A 104 -12.91 21.17 -42.38
CA TYR A 104 -11.93 20.85 -43.42
C TYR A 104 -12.45 21.28 -44.80
N ASN A 105 -13.64 20.83 -45.17
CA ASN A 105 -14.25 21.17 -46.46
C ASN A 105 -14.49 22.68 -46.57
N SER A 106 -14.98 23.34 -45.51
CA SER A 106 -15.21 24.79 -45.53
C SER A 106 -13.92 25.61 -45.69
N ARG A 107 -12.77 25.12 -45.23
CA ARG A 107 -11.49 25.85 -45.30
C ARG A 107 -10.67 25.48 -46.53
N PHE A 108 -10.72 24.23 -46.95
CA PHE A 108 -9.80 23.66 -47.93
C PHE A 108 -10.50 23.23 -49.23
N ASP A 109 -11.80 22.94 -49.23
CA ASP A 109 -12.56 22.67 -50.46
C ASP A 109 -13.02 24.00 -51.08
N LYS A 110 -12.07 24.71 -51.68
CA LYS A 110 -12.36 25.80 -52.61
C LYS A 110 -12.78 25.15 -53.93
N LYS A 111 -14.08 25.11 -54.23
CA LYS A 111 -14.54 24.82 -55.59
C LYS A 111 -13.88 25.83 -56.54
N MET A 112 -12.94 25.35 -57.35
CA MET A 112 -12.64 25.92 -58.66
C MET A 112 -13.83 25.65 -59.58
#